data_AF-A0A356RHE0-F1
#
_entry.id   AF-A0A356RHE0-F1
#
_cell.length_a   1.000
_cell.length_b   1.000
_cell.length_c   1.000
_cell.angle_alpha   90.00
_cell.angle_beta   90.00
_cell.angle_gamma   90.00
#
_symmetry.space_group_name_H-M   'P 1'
#
loop_
_entity.id
_entity.type
_entity.pdbx_description
1 polymer ?
#
loop_
_entity_poly.entity_id
_entity_poly.type
_entity_poly.pdbx_seq_one_letter_code
_entity_poly.pdbx_strand_id
1 'polypeptide(L)' 'MPDVTIGVAAKELGLSKFTMYRLPKTTPGLYIYGRSVRVNVEELRQWAREQAQAQVKSLGEEANDSK' A
#
# COMPACT_ATOMS: atom_id res chain seq x y z
N MET A 1 0.54 1.59 -16.50
CA MET A 1 1.97 1.21 -16.40
C MET A 1 2.11 -0.30 -16.35
N PRO A 2 3.24 -0.89 -16.77
CA PRO A 2 3.48 -2.32 -16.57
C PRO A 2 3.68 -2.63 -15.08
N ASP A 3 3.15 -3.75 -14.63
CA ASP A 3 3.47 -4.32 -13.33
C ASP A 3 4.98 -4.65 -13.23
N VAL A 4 5.59 -4.40 -12.06
CA VAL A 4 7.03 -4.58 -11.82
C VAL A 4 7.29 -5.59 -10.71
N THR A 5 8.54 -6.01 -10.52
CA THR A 5 8.87 -6.89 -9.37
C THR A 5 8.84 -6.11 -8.05
N ILE A 6 8.64 -6.82 -6.93
CA ILE A 6 8.74 -6.23 -5.58
C ILE A 6 10.01 -5.40 -5.39
N GLY A 7 11.15 -5.85 -5.95
CA GLY A 7 12.41 -5.14 -5.79
C GLY A 7 12.43 -3.76 -6.46
N VAL A 8 11.82 -3.66 -7.65
CA VAL A 8 11.71 -2.39 -8.38
C VAL A 8 10.70 -1.48 -7.68
N ALA A 9 9.51 -2.00 -7.35
CA ALA A 9 8.49 -1.24 -6.65
C ALA A 9 8.97 -0.72 -5.28
N ALA A 10 9.72 -1.53 -4.52
CA ALA A 10 10.31 -1.11 -3.26
C ALA A 10 11.21 0.13 -3.44
N LYS A 11 12.06 0.12 -4.46
CA LYS A 11 12.95 1.24 -4.78
C LYS A 11 12.18 2.49 -5.19
N GLU A 12 11.13 2.35 -6.00
CA GLU A 12 10.29 3.48 -6.45
C GLU A 12 9.46 4.10 -5.31
N LEU A 13 9.15 3.31 -4.29
CA LEU A 13 8.40 3.75 -3.12
C LEU A 13 9.31 4.22 -1.98
N GLY A 14 10.63 4.09 -2.11
CA GLY A 14 11.57 4.36 -1.02
C GLY A 14 11.39 3.40 0.17
N LEU A 15 10.84 2.22 -0.07
CA LEU A 15 10.56 1.20 0.95
C LEU A 15 11.58 0.06 0.90
N SER A 16 11.72 -0.65 2.01
CA SER A 16 12.48 -1.89 2.01
C SER A 16 11.68 -3.01 1.33
N LYS A 17 12.39 -3.96 0.69
CA LYS A 17 11.75 -5.19 0.16
C LYS A 17 10.98 -5.94 1.25
N PHE A 18 11.50 -5.93 2.48
CA PHE A 18 10.89 -6.61 3.61
C PHE A 18 9.55 -5.98 4.02
N THR A 19 9.46 -4.65 3.98
CA THR A 19 8.20 -3.92 4.18
C THR A 19 7.16 -4.33 3.13
N MET A 20 7.58 -4.47 1.88
CA MET A 20 6.70 -4.90 0.79
C MET A 20 6.20 -6.34 0.97
N TYR A 21 7.06 -7.26 1.41
CA TYR A 21 6.65 -8.65 1.68
C TYR A 21 5.71 -8.80 2.88
N ARG A 22 5.67 -7.81 3.78
CA ARG A 22 4.74 -7.77 4.91
C ARG A 22 3.35 -7.24 4.54
N LEU A 23 3.19 -6.68 3.35
CA LEU A 23 1.88 -6.22 2.90
C LEU A 23 0.92 -7.41 2.80
N PRO A 24 -0.34 -7.25 3.24
CA PRO A 24 -1.37 -8.25 3.02
C PRO A 24 -1.45 -8.65 1.55
N LYS A 25 -1.69 -9.93 1.28
CA LYS A 25 -1.88 -10.43 -0.10
C LYS A 25 -3.11 -9.83 -0.78
N THR A 26 -4.02 -9.25 0.00
CA THR A 26 -5.23 -8.57 -0.45
C THR A 26 -5.00 -7.08 -0.73
N THR A 27 -3.79 -6.57 -0.54
CA THR A 27 -3.47 -5.16 -0.80
C THR A 27 -3.58 -4.86 -2.30
N PRO A 28 -4.34 -3.82 -2.68
CA PRO A 28 -4.43 -3.36 -4.06
C PRO A 28 -3.05 -3.07 -4.67
N GLY A 29 -2.88 -3.45 -5.92
CA GLY A 29 -1.61 -3.35 -6.61
C GLY A 29 -0.61 -4.48 -6.33
N LEU A 30 -0.90 -5.46 -5.45
CA LEU A 30 -0.12 -6.70 -5.36
C LEU A 30 -0.80 -7.84 -6.14
N TYR A 31 -0.09 -8.37 -7.14
CA TYR A 31 -0.54 -9.44 -8.01
C TYR A 31 0.34 -10.68 -7.82
N ILE A 32 -0.27 -11.78 -7.40
CA ILE A 32 0.44 -13.04 -7.11
C ILE A 32 0.21 -14.01 -8.27
N TYR A 33 1.28 -14.30 -9.01
CA TYR A 33 1.32 -15.26 -10.09
C TYR A 33 2.12 -16.48 -9.66
N GLY A 34 1.46 -17.42 -8.98
CA GLY A 34 2.10 -18.61 -8.42
C GLY A 34 3.15 -18.25 -7.36
N ARG A 35 4.44 -18.38 -7.71
CA ARG A 35 5.59 -18.03 -6.85
C ARG A 35 6.11 -16.61 -7.05
N SER A 36 5.63 -15.92 -8.09
CA SER A 36 6.08 -14.57 -8.44
C SER A 36 5.10 -13.54 -7.94
N VAL A 37 5.61 -12.45 -7.36
CA VAL A 37 4.80 -11.29 -6.96
C VAL A 37 5.15 -10.12 -7.87
N ARG A 38 4.12 -9.58 -8.51
CA ARG A 38 4.18 -8.41 -9.39
C ARG A 38 3.41 -7.28 -8.71
N VAL A 39 3.89 -6.06 -8.87
CA VAL A 39 3.39 -4.89 -8.15
C VAL A 39 3.07 -3.79 -9.15
N ASN A 40 1.85 -3.29 -9.09
CA ASN A 40 1.47 -2.03 -9.73
C ASN A 40 1.73 -0.90 -8.73
N VAL A 41 2.75 -0.09 -9.03
CA VAL A 41 3.22 0.98 -8.13
C VAL A 41 2.18 2.09 -7.96
N GLU A 42 1.45 2.45 -9.02
CA GLU A 42 0.44 3.52 -8.98
C GLU A 42 -0.74 3.12 -8.10
N GLU A 43 -1.26 1.92 -8.29
CA GLU A 43 -2.38 1.38 -7.52
C GLU A 43 -2.01 1.23 -6.04
N LEU A 44 -0.80 0.73 -5.75
CA LEU A 44 -0.31 0.61 -4.38
C LEU A 44 -0.12 1.99 -3.71
N ARG A 45 0.33 3.00 -4.46
CA ARG A 45 0.41 4.39 -3.96
C ARG A 45 -0.96 4.96 -3.66
N GLN A 46 -1.93 4.72 -4.53
CA GLN A 46 -3.29 5.20 -4.33
C GLN A 46 -3.90 4.59 -3.08
N TRP A 47 -3.82 3.27 -2.93
CA TRP A 47 -4.29 2.58 -1.74
C TRP A 47 -3.61 3.11 -0.47
N ALA A 48 -2.29 3.31 -0.49
CA ALA A 48 -1.56 3.84 0.66
C ALA A 48 -2.03 5.25 1.06
N ARG A 49 -2.35 6.10 0.07
CA ARG A 49 -2.93 7.43 0.32
C ARG A 49 -4.33 7.34 0.91
N GLU A 50 -5.18 6.44 0.40
CA GLU A 50 -6.53 6.23 0.93
C GLU A 50 -6.50 5.73 2.38
N GLN A 51 -5.59 4.80 2.71
CA GLN A 51 -5.39 4.35 4.08
C GLN A 51 -4.94 5.49 5.02
N ALA A 52 -4.01 6.33 4.56
CA ALA A 52 -3.56 7.49 5.34
C ALA A 52 -4.70 8.50 5.58
N GLN A 53 -5.51 8.78 4.55
CA GLN A 53 -6.66 9.68 4.68
C GLN A 53 -7.76 9.10 5.59
N ALA A 54 -8.04 7.81 5.48
CA ALA A 54 -9.02 7.13 6.33
C ALA A 54 -8.61 7.21 7.82
N GLN A 55 -7.32 7.04 8.12
CA GLN A 55 -6.82 7.17 9.49
C GLN A 55 -6.94 8.61 10.02
N VAL A 56 -6.56 9.62 9.23
CA VAL A 56 -6.70 11.03 9.63
C VAL A 56 -8.17 11.40 9.86
N LYS A 57 -9.08 10.89 9.03
CA LYS A 57 -10.51 11.14 9.20
C LYS A 57 -11.06 10.48 10.47
N SER A 58 -10.67 9.23 10.76
CA SER A 58 -11.05 8.54 11.99
C SER A 58 -10.60 9.30 13.24
N LEU A 59 -9.32 9.75 13.26
CA LEU A 59 -8.76 10.52 14.36
C LEU A 59 -9.42 11.90 14.55
N GLY A 60 -9.91 12.51 13.46
CA GLY A 60 -10.64 13.78 13.50
C GLY A 60 -12.08 13.66 14.00
N GLU A 61 -12.75 12.52 13.75
CA GLU A 61 -14.12 12.27 14.21
C GLU A 61 -14.17 11.89 15.70
N GLU A 62 -13.16 11.17 16.22
CA GLU A 62 -13.07 10.84 17.66
C GLU A 62 -12.87 12.08 18.56
N ALA A 63 -12.35 13.18 18.02
CA ALA A 63 -12.15 14.42 18.79
C ALA A 63 -13.42 15.27 18.99
N ASN A 64 -14.52 14.99 18.26
CA ASN A 64 -15.73 15.82 18.28
C ASN A 64 -16.91 15.21 19.05
N ASP A 65 -16.79 13.97 19.53
CA ASP A 65 -17.86 13.26 20.28
C ASP A 65 -17.66 13.31 21.81
N SER A 66 -16.78 14.18 22.32
CA SER A 66 -16.50 14.34 23.76
C SER A 66 -16.95 15.69 24.35
N LYS A 67 -18.03 16.30 23.84
CA LYS A 67 -18.53 17.59 24.37
C LYS A 67 -19.97 17.54 24.86
#